data_AF-A0A499SNG2-F1
#
_entry.id   AF-A0A499SNG2-F1
#
_cell.length_a   1.000
_cell.length_b   1.000
_cell.length_c   1.000
_cell.angle_alpha   90.00
_cell.angle_beta   90.00
_cell.angle_gamma   90.00
#
_symmetry.space_group_name_H-M   'P 1'
#
loop_
_entity.id
_entity.type
_entity.pdbx_description
1 polymer ?
#
loop_
_entity_poly.entity_id
_entity_poly.type
_entity_poly.pdbx_seq_one_letter_code
_entity_poly.pdbx_strand_id
1 'polypeptide(L)' 'GLAFRVPTLDVSVVDLVVRIEKSASYQEIKDVIKKASQGEYQGIVEYTEDSVVSADFIG' A
#
# COMPACT_ATOMS: atom_id res chain seq x y z
N GLY A 1 -4.56 -16.13 0.76
CA GLY A 1 -4.24 -15.15 -0.30
C GLY A 1 -4.44 -15.79 -1.65
N LEU A 2 -4.64 -14.97 -2.68
CA LEU A 2 -4.70 -15.37 -4.08
C LEU A 2 -3.60 -14.60 -4.82
N ALA A 3 -2.96 -15.22 -5.81
CA ALA A 3 -1.96 -14.56 -6.65
C ALA A 3 -2.38 -14.70 -8.10
N PHE A 4 -2.48 -13.58 -8.80
CA PHE A 4 -2.80 -13.53 -10.22
C PHE A 4 -1.58 -13.02 -10.98
N ARG A 5 -1.16 -13.76 -12.00
CA ARG A 5 -0.12 -13.29 -12.93
C ARG A 5 -0.81 -12.57 -14.08
N VAL A 6 -0.41 -11.33 -14.31
CA VAL A 6 -0.87 -10.48 -15.41
C VAL A 6 0.32 -10.13 -16.29
N PRO A 7 0.13 -9.81 -17.58
CA PRO A 7 1.22 -9.48 -18.49
C PRO A 7 1.76 -8.05 -18.22
N THR A 8 2.44 -7.87 -17.09
CA THR A 8 3.21 -6.67 -16.73
C THR A 8 4.70 -7.01 -16.71
N LEU A 9 5.56 -6.07 -17.12
CA LEU A 9 7.00 -6.28 -17.23
C LEU A 9 7.68 -6.42 -15.87
N ASP A 10 7.29 -5.55 -14.94
CA ASP A 10 7.77 -5.50 -13.56
C ASP A 10 6.68 -4.84 -12.69
N VAL A 11 6.86 -4.89 -11.37
CA VAL A 11 5.93 -4.41 -10.33
C VAL A 11 4.74 -5.35 -10.09
N SER A 12 4.43 -5.55 -8.81
CA SER A 12 3.31 -6.38 -8.33
C SER A 12 2.46 -5.60 -7.33
N VAL A 13 1.19 -5.98 -7.19
CA VAL A 13 0.25 -5.36 -6.25
C VAL A 13 -0.24 -6.36 -5.22
N VAL A 14 -0.42 -5.91 -3.98
CA VAL A 14 -1.04 -6.67 -2.90
C VAL A 14 -2.38 -6.02 -2.56
N ASP A 15 -3.47 -6.79 -2.70
CA ASP A 15 -4.80 -6.42 -2.22
C ASP A 15 -5.08 -7.12 -0.89
N LEU A 16 -5.21 -6.34 0.20
CA LEU A 16 -5.33 -6.85 1.56
C LEU A 16 -6.70 -6.51 2.15
N VAL A 17 -7.50 -7.54 2.40
CA VAL A 17 -8.78 -7.44 3.11
C VAL A 17 -8.67 -8.18 4.44
N VAL A 18 -8.83 -7.46 5.55
CA VAL A 18 -8.74 -8.02 6.91
C VAL A 18 -9.88 -7.52 7.80
N ARG A 19 -10.25 -8.32 8.81
CA ARG A 19 -11.13 -7.86 9.89
C ARG A 19 -10.27 -7.37 11.04
N ILE A 20 -10.48 -6.13 11.42
CA ILE A 20 -9.82 -5.49 12.56
C ILE A 20 -10.67 -5.69 13.82
N GLU A 21 -10.00 -5.93 14.96
CA GLU A 21 -10.68 -6.12 16.25
C GLU A 21 -11.36 -4.84 16.75
N LYS A 22 -10.74 -3.69 16.48
CA LYS A 22 -11.25 -2.36 16.83
C LYS A 22 -11.75 -1.68 15.58
N SER A 23 -12.97 -1.14 15.63
CA SER A 23 -13.50 -0.31 14.54
C SER A 23 -12.59 0.87 14.28
N ALA A 24 -12.23 1.07 13.02
CA ALA A 24 -11.49 2.23 12.55
C ALA A 24 -12.15 2.74 11.27
N SER A 25 -12.12 4.05 11.09
CA SER A 25 -12.52 4.70 9.86
C SER A 25 -11.42 4.60 8.81
N TYR A 26 -11.80 4.75 7.55
CA TYR A 26 -10.85 4.75 6.44
C TYR A 26 -9.78 5.85 6.60
N GLN A 27 -10.17 7.02 7.11
CA GLN A 27 -9.23 8.13 7.31
C GLN A 27 -8.20 7.82 8.40
N GLU A 28 -8.62 7.22 9.52
CA GLU A 28 -7.70 6.82 10.59
C GLU A 28 -6.67 5.79 10.10
N ILE A 29 -7.09 4.83 9.26
CA ILE A 29 -6.19 3.83 8.69
C ILE A 29 -5.15 4.50 7.78
N LYS A 30 -5.57 5.40 6.89
CA LYS A 30 -4.66 6.16 6.02
C LYS A 30 -3.66 6.98 6.84
N ASP A 31 -4.13 7.68 7.86
CA ASP A 31 -3.29 8.55 8.69
C ASP A 31 -2.24 7.74 9.46
N VAL A 32 -2.60 6.55 9.95
CA VAL A 32 -1.66 5.65 10.63
C VAL A 32 -0.61 5.14 9.66
N ILE A 33 -1.00 4.69 8.46
CA ILE A 33 -0.06 4.20 7.44
C ILE A 33 0.89 5.31 6.99
N LYS A 34 0.39 6.53 6.76
CA LYS A 34 1.20 7.69 6.39
C LYS A 34 2.19 8.10 7.48
N LYS A 35 1.79 8.02 8.76
CA LYS A 35 2.72 8.25 9.88
C LYS A 35 3.76 7.17 9.99
N ALA A 36 3.36 5.90 9.79
CA ALA A 36 4.26 4.76 9.85
C ALA A 36 5.33 4.81 8.75
N SER A 37 4.96 5.21 7.52
CA SER A 37 5.88 5.38 6.39
C SER A 37 6.90 6.51 6.61
N GLN A 38 6.52 7.57 7.33
CA GLN A 38 7.41 8.69 7.64
C GLN A 38 8.23 8.49 8.93
N GLY A 39 7.89 7.47 9.72
CA GLY A 39 8.48 7.18 11.01
C GLY A 39 9.28 5.89 10.99
N GLU A 40 8.77 4.87 11.67
CA GLU A 40 9.45 3.60 11.91
C GLU A 40 9.82 2.85 10.62
N TYR A 41 9.05 3.02 9.55
CA TYR A 41 9.28 2.36 8.26
C TYR A 41 9.85 3.28 7.18
N GLN A 42 10.45 4.40 7.57
CA GLN A 42 11.05 5.33 6.63
C GLN A 42 12.14 4.63 5.78
N GLY A 43 12.01 4.74 4.46
CA GLY A 43 12.90 4.08 3.49
C GLY A 43 12.58 2.60 3.23
N ILE A 44 11.55 2.04 3.88
CA ILE A 44 11.05 0.68 3.64
C ILE A 44 9.63 0.74 3.07
N VAL A 45 8.77 1.56 3.66
CA VAL A 45 7.39 1.75 3.23
C VAL A 45 7.20 3.20 2.82
N GLU A 46 6.72 3.41 1.60
CA GLU A 46 6.33 4.73 1.09
C GLU A 46 4.81 4.81 0.92
N TYR A 47 4.27 6.03 1.00
CA TYR A 47 2.84 6.29 0.88
C TYR A 47 2.60 7.42 -0.11
N THR A 48 1.71 7.20 -1.08
CA THR A 48 1.30 8.20 -2.07
C THR A 48 -0.24 8.27 -2.18
N GLU A 49 -0.75 9.47 -2.43
CA GLU A 49 -2.16 9.73 -2.78
C GLU A 49 -2.31 10.13 -4.27
N ASP A 50 -1.21 10.10 -5.02
CA ASP A 50 -1.21 10.44 -6.44
C ASP A 50 -1.84 9.32 -7.27
N SER A 51 -2.42 9.68 -8.41
CA SER A 51 -2.97 8.73 -9.37
C SER A 51 -1.84 8.11 -10.20
N VAL A 52 -1.21 7.08 -9.65
CA VAL A 52 -0.05 6.38 -10.22
C VAL A 52 -0.43 5.02 -10.82
N VAL A 53 0.37 4.57 -11.78
CA VAL A 53 0.25 3.25 -12.43
C VAL A 53 1.50 2.41 -12.15
N SER A 54 1.46 1.11 -12.47
CA SER A 54 2.57 0.21 -12.19
C SER A 54 3.90 0.65 -12.80
N ALA A 55 3.88 1.35 -13.94
CA ALA A 55 5.07 1.87 -14.59
C ALA A 55 5.81 2.95 -13.77
N ASP A 56 5.09 3.69 -12.92
CA ASP A 56 5.67 4.76 -12.10
C ASP A 56 6.53 4.21 -10.94
N PHE A 57 6.39 2.93 -10.63
CA PHE A 57 7.13 2.23 -9.59
C PHE A 57 8.26 1.36 -10.14
N ILE A 58 8.53 1.43 -11.45
CA ILE A 58 9.67 0.77 -12.06
C ILE A 58 10.92 1.61 -11.75
N GLY A 59 11.91 0.99 -11.09
CA GLY A 59 13.17 1.62 -10.67
C GLY A 59 14.37 1.09 -11.43
#